data_AF-A0A5C5UHA2-F1
#
_entry.id   AF-A0A5C5UHA2-F1
#
_cell.length_a   1.000
_cell.length_b   1.000
_cell.length_c   1.000
_cell.angle_alpha   90.00
_cell.angle_beta   90.00
_cell.angle_gamma   90.00
#
_symmetry.space_group_name_H-M   'P 1'
#
loop_
_entity.id
_entity.type
_entity.pdbx_description
1 polymer ?
#
loop_
_entity_poly.entity_id
_entity_poly.type
_entity_poly.pdbx_seq_one_letter_code
_entity_poly.pdbx_strand_id
1 'polypeptide(L)'
;MQVVAPEYALVDCLIDLQRDRHSWWVYQVPNLANWEVRAIQLIDALRACTTLNFQLVRDIARNIFSARQLKKLLNLSRTGAQSPPETVLRLIAEQLRQHLEVQIPIYNSGALADDGTPLLTVLDSGWPDIRVGLFYDGAHHLQRSQRDYDAKVLIRLRELGWEPLRITHGLLQKPRDLITTLRRAIHRAETNTTPPKPDANPNG
;
A
#
# COMPACT_ATOMS: atom_id res chain seq x y z
N MET A 1 -6.00 -13.21 -35.83
CA MET A 1 -5.56 -13.16 -34.43
C MET A 1 -6.56 -12.30 -33.67
N GLN A 2 -7.44 -12.89 -32.86
CA GLN A 2 -8.39 -12.11 -32.04
C GLN A 2 -7.72 -11.81 -30.70
N VAL A 3 -7.55 -10.53 -30.39
CA VAL A 3 -7.06 -10.07 -29.09
C VAL A 3 -8.25 -10.12 -28.13
N VAL A 4 -8.16 -10.96 -27.10
CA VAL A 4 -9.17 -11.02 -26.04
C VAL A 4 -9.06 -9.74 -25.20
N ALA A 5 -10.20 -9.11 -24.91
CA ALA A 5 -10.21 -7.93 -24.05
C ALA A 5 -9.73 -8.29 -22.63
N PRO A 6 -8.95 -7.43 -21.96
CA PRO A 6 -8.31 -7.75 -20.68
C PRO A 6 -9.31 -8.11 -19.58
N GLU A 7 -10.56 -7.65 -19.66
CA GLU A 7 -11.62 -7.97 -18.72
C GLU A 7 -12.01 -9.46 -18.74
N TYR A 8 -12.03 -10.11 -19.91
CA TYR A 8 -12.31 -11.55 -20.01
C TYR A 8 -11.17 -12.37 -19.40
N ALA A 9 -9.94 -12.04 -19.77
CA ALA A 9 -8.75 -12.69 -19.21
C ALA A 9 -8.68 -12.54 -17.69
N LEU A 10 -9.00 -11.36 -17.16
CA LEU A 10 -9.09 -11.14 -15.71
C LEU A 10 -10.12 -12.08 -15.07
N VAL A 11 -11.35 -12.14 -15.59
CA VAL A 11 -12.39 -12.99 -14.99
C VAL A 11 -11.99 -14.47 -15.03
N ASP A 12 -11.41 -14.94 -16.13
CA ASP A 12 -10.90 -16.32 -16.23
C ASP A 12 -9.81 -16.60 -15.19
N CYS A 13 -8.82 -15.70 -15.05
CA CYS A 13 -7.80 -15.83 -14.02
C CYS A 13 -8.38 -15.80 -12.61
N LEU A 14 -9.39 -14.98 -12.33
CA LEU A 14 -10.07 -14.96 -11.03
C LEU A 14 -10.76 -16.29 -10.73
N ILE A 15 -11.38 -16.93 -11.73
CA ILE A 15 -11.99 -18.26 -11.59
C ILE A 15 -10.93 -19.29 -11.21
N ASP A 16 -9.79 -19.27 -11.91
CA ASP A 16 -8.71 -20.22 -11.64
C ASP A 16 -8.07 -20.00 -10.27
N LEU A 17 -7.91 -18.75 -9.83
CA LEU A 17 -7.47 -18.41 -8.47
C LEU A 17 -8.46 -18.90 -7.40
N GLN A 18 -9.76 -18.70 -7.62
CA GLN A 18 -10.78 -19.13 -6.66
C GLN A 18 -10.87 -20.67 -6.55
N ARG A 19 -10.63 -21.37 -7.67
CA ARG A 19 -10.59 -22.84 -7.74
C ARG A 19 -9.23 -23.44 -7.39
N ASP A 20 -8.27 -22.61 -6.99
CA ASP A 20 -6.89 -22.99 -6.67
C ASP A 20 -6.19 -23.77 -7.79
N ARG A 21 -6.55 -23.51 -9.05
CA ARG A 21 -5.88 -24.06 -10.24
C ARG A 21 -4.55 -23.36 -10.52
N HIS A 22 -4.48 -22.09 -10.13
CA HIS A 22 -3.26 -21.29 -10.13
C HIS A 22 -3.14 -20.59 -8.79
N SER A 23 -1.96 -20.67 -8.17
CA SER A 23 -1.68 -19.97 -6.91
C SER A 23 -0.18 -19.76 -6.71
N TRP A 24 0.16 -18.73 -5.93
CA TRP A 24 1.50 -18.45 -5.46
C TRP A 24 1.48 -18.19 -3.95
N TRP A 25 2.64 -18.24 -3.29
CA TRP A 25 2.70 -17.92 -1.87
C TRP A 25 2.33 -16.45 -1.62
N VAL A 26 1.49 -16.19 -0.61
CA VAL A 26 1.09 -14.83 -0.21
C VAL A 26 1.22 -14.66 1.30
N TYR A 27 1.54 -13.43 1.72
CA TYR A 27 1.46 -13.03 3.12
C TYR A 27 0.01 -13.06 3.61
N GLN A 28 -0.17 -13.31 4.90
CA GLN A 28 -1.48 -13.27 5.55
C GLN A 28 -1.92 -11.82 5.73
N VAL A 29 -3.09 -11.48 5.18
CA VAL A 29 -3.77 -10.21 5.46
C VAL A 29 -4.96 -10.52 6.36
N PRO A 30 -5.06 -9.92 7.56
CA PRO A 30 -6.21 -10.14 8.43
C PRO A 30 -7.53 -9.83 7.72
N ASN A 31 -8.55 -10.65 7.98
CA ASN A 31 -9.89 -10.54 7.41
C ASN A 31 -10.01 -10.80 5.89
N LEU A 32 -8.95 -11.28 5.23
CA LEU A 32 -8.97 -11.70 3.82
C LEU A 32 -8.51 -13.15 3.68
N ALA A 33 -9.14 -13.90 2.79
CA ALA A 33 -8.65 -15.21 2.40
C ALA A 33 -7.45 -15.08 1.43
N ASN A 34 -6.56 -16.08 1.40
CA ASN A 34 -5.36 -16.06 0.54
C ASN A 34 -5.70 -15.86 -0.95
N TRP A 35 -6.77 -16.48 -1.43
CA TRP A 35 -7.19 -16.31 -2.82
C TRP A 35 -7.69 -14.88 -3.10
N GLU A 36 -8.31 -14.20 -2.11
CA GLU A 36 -8.72 -12.79 -2.24
C GLU A 36 -7.50 -11.89 -2.34
N VAL A 37 -6.46 -12.16 -1.55
CA VAL A 37 -5.19 -11.42 -1.61
C VAL A 37 -4.55 -11.57 -3.00
N ARG A 38 -4.50 -12.80 -3.55
CA ARG A 38 -3.99 -13.06 -4.91
C ARG A 38 -4.81 -12.35 -5.97
N ALA A 39 -6.14 -12.39 -5.85
CA ALA A 39 -7.05 -11.72 -6.76
C ALA A 39 -6.81 -10.20 -6.75
N ILE A 40 -6.64 -9.59 -5.58
CA ILE A 40 -6.35 -8.16 -5.48
C ILE A 40 -4.98 -7.84 -6.10
N GLN A 41 -3.94 -8.63 -5.83
CA GLN A 41 -2.62 -8.47 -6.45
C GLN A 41 -2.67 -8.56 -7.99
N LEU A 42 -3.45 -9.50 -8.53
CA LEU A 42 -3.66 -9.63 -9.97
C LEU A 42 -4.39 -8.42 -10.55
N ILE A 43 -5.46 -7.96 -9.89
CA ILE A 43 -6.21 -6.78 -10.32
C ILE A 43 -5.32 -5.54 -10.28
N ASP A 44 -4.55 -5.33 -9.21
CA ASP A 44 -3.61 -4.21 -9.07
C ASP A 44 -2.57 -4.22 -10.21
N ALA A 45 -1.98 -5.38 -10.51
CA ALA A 45 -1.03 -5.56 -11.61
C ALA A 45 -1.65 -5.25 -12.98
N LEU A 46 -2.86 -5.73 -13.26
CA LEU A 46 -3.55 -5.45 -14.52
C LEU A 46 -3.93 -3.98 -14.66
N ARG A 47 -4.36 -3.33 -13.57
CA ARG A 47 -4.67 -1.89 -13.54
C ARG A 47 -3.43 -1.03 -13.76
N ALA A 48 -2.23 -1.52 -13.42
CA ALA A 48 -0.98 -0.82 -13.68
C ALA A 48 -0.60 -0.83 -15.17
N CYS A 49 -0.97 -1.88 -15.90
CA CYS A 49 -0.61 -2.04 -17.32
C CYS A 49 -1.75 -1.70 -18.29
N THR A 50 -3.00 -1.64 -17.83
CA THR A 50 -4.19 -1.50 -18.68
C THR A 50 -5.31 -0.71 -17.99
N THR A 51 -6.18 -0.10 -18.80
CA THR A 51 -7.43 0.49 -18.31
C THR A 51 -8.52 -0.58 -18.31
N LEU A 52 -9.01 -0.95 -17.13
CA LEU A 52 -10.09 -1.94 -16.99
C LEU A 52 -11.46 -1.29 -16.89
N ASN A 53 -12.41 -1.77 -17.68
CA ASN A 53 -13.82 -1.43 -17.50
C ASN A 53 -14.45 -2.30 -16.41
N PHE A 54 -14.57 -1.77 -15.19
CA PHE A 54 -15.14 -2.50 -14.06
C PHE A 54 -16.62 -2.86 -14.24
N GLN A 55 -17.36 -2.13 -15.06
CA GLN A 55 -18.74 -2.51 -15.36
C GLN A 55 -18.76 -3.77 -16.23
N LEU A 56 -17.93 -3.81 -17.27
CA LEU A 56 -17.78 -5.00 -18.12
C LEU A 56 -17.26 -6.21 -17.32
N VAL A 57 -16.29 -6.03 -16.41
CA VAL A 57 -15.83 -7.12 -15.51
C VAL A 57 -16.99 -7.69 -14.69
N ARG A 58 -17.86 -6.83 -14.13
CA ARG A 58 -19.05 -7.27 -13.38
C ARG A 58 -20.06 -8.01 -14.26
N ASP A 59 -20.20 -7.59 -15.51
CA ASP A 59 -21.13 -8.19 -16.46
C ASP A 59 -20.65 -9.57 -16.93
N ILE A 60 -19.35 -9.73 -17.20
CA ILE A 60 -18.74 -11.03 -17.56
C ILE A 60 -18.79 -11.99 -16.37
N ALA A 61 -18.48 -11.51 -15.17
CA ALA A 61 -18.49 -12.31 -13.94
C ALA A 61 -19.90 -12.61 -13.40
N ARG A 62 -20.95 -12.14 -14.07
CA ARG A 62 -22.35 -12.31 -13.65
C ARG A 62 -22.69 -13.81 -13.62
N ASN A 63 -23.16 -14.29 -12.46
CA ASN A 63 -23.43 -15.70 -12.14
C ASN A 63 -22.20 -16.60 -11.90
N ILE A 64 -20.98 -16.05 -11.99
CA ILE A 64 -19.75 -16.77 -11.64
C ILE A 64 -19.32 -16.39 -10.23
N PHE A 65 -19.27 -15.09 -9.96
CA PHE A 65 -18.99 -14.53 -8.65
C PHE A 65 -20.22 -13.86 -8.06
N SER A 66 -20.35 -13.86 -6.73
CA SER A 66 -21.36 -13.02 -6.09
C SER A 66 -21.02 -11.54 -6.29
N ALA A 67 -22.04 -10.70 -6.52
CA ALA A 67 -21.84 -9.27 -6.72
C ALA A 67 -21.11 -8.62 -5.53
N ARG A 68 -21.37 -9.10 -4.30
CA ARG A 68 -20.70 -8.64 -3.07
C ARG A 68 -19.20 -8.95 -3.08
N GLN A 69 -18.82 -10.17 -3.45
CA GLN A 69 -17.42 -10.62 -3.49
C GLN A 69 -16.64 -9.85 -4.55
N LEU A 70 -17.18 -9.73 -5.76
CA LEU A 70 -16.51 -8.98 -6.82
C LEU A 70 -16.38 -7.48 -6.47
N LYS A 71 -17.43 -6.88 -5.89
CA LYS A 71 -17.37 -5.50 -5.39
C LYS A 71 -16.29 -5.34 -4.32
N LYS A 72 -16.14 -6.29 -3.41
CA LYS A 72 -15.08 -6.29 -2.38
C LYS A 72 -13.69 -6.29 -3.03
N LEU A 73 -13.41 -7.20 -3.95
CA LEU A 73 -12.11 -7.30 -4.62
C LEU A 73 -11.76 -6.02 -5.39
N LEU A 74 -12.69 -5.52 -6.20
CA LEU A 74 -12.49 -4.31 -6.99
C LEU A 74 -12.29 -3.07 -6.11
N ASN A 75 -13.03 -2.93 -5.01
CA ASN A 75 -12.88 -1.81 -4.09
C ASN A 75 -11.57 -1.87 -3.29
N LEU A 76 -11.09 -3.06 -2.96
CA LEU A 76 -9.81 -3.24 -2.29
C LEU A 76 -8.63 -3.09 -3.24
N SER A 77 -8.84 -3.23 -4.55
CA SER A 77 -7.82 -3.00 -5.58
C SER A 77 -7.53 -1.51 -5.79
N ARG A 78 -6.27 -1.16 -6.07
CA ARG A 78 -5.81 0.19 -6.42
C ARG A 78 -4.73 0.13 -7.50
N THR A 79 -4.67 1.18 -8.31
CA THR A 79 -3.48 1.50 -9.09
C THR A 79 -2.38 2.01 -8.16
N GLY A 80 -1.13 1.59 -8.33
CA GLY A 80 0.02 2.19 -7.67
C GLY A 80 0.82 1.27 -6.73
N ALA A 81 0.31 0.10 -6.35
CA ALA A 81 1.18 -0.92 -5.77
C ALA A 81 2.05 -1.52 -6.89
N GLN A 82 3.36 -1.39 -6.79
CA GLN A 82 4.30 -1.83 -7.82
C GLN A 82 4.75 -3.27 -7.61
N SER A 83 4.46 -3.85 -6.45
CA SER A 83 4.76 -5.24 -6.14
C SER A 83 3.67 -5.96 -5.32
N PRO A 84 3.60 -7.30 -5.39
CA PRO A 84 2.68 -8.08 -4.56
C PRO A 84 2.84 -7.84 -3.04
N PRO A 85 4.07 -7.71 -2.48
CA PRO A 85 4.23 -7.35 -1.07
C PRO A 85 3.75 -5.94 -0.70
N GLU A 86 3.96 -4.94 -1.55
CA GLU A 86 3.41 -3.59 -1.34
C GLU A 86 1.89 -3.61 -1.28
N THR A 87 1.25 -4.40 -2.16
CA THR A 87 -0.21 -4.62 -2.12
C THR A 87 -0.65 -5.16 -0.75
N VAL A 88 0.07 -6.14 -0.20
CA VAL A 88 -0.24 -6.70 1.13
C VAL A 88 -0.04 -5.64 2.21
N LEU A 89 1.08 -4.91 2.19
CA LEU A 89 1.35 -3.87 3.17
C LEU A 89 0.25 -2.79 3.17
N ARG A 90 -0.17 -2.34 1.98
CA ARG A 90 -1.30 -1.43 1.78
C ARG A 90 -2.58 -1.98 2.39
N LEU A 91 -2.96 -3.22 2.05
CA LEU A 91 -4.19 -3.84 2.56
C LEU A 91 -4.22 -3.99 4.07
N ILE A 92 -3.06 -4.19 4.71
CA ILE A 92 -2.94 -4.20 6.18
C ILE A 92 -3.05 -2.78 6.73
N ALA A 93 -2.34 -1.82 6.15
CA ALA A 93 -2.33 -0.43 6.61
C ALA A 93 -3.71 0.24 6.50
N GLU A 94 -4.45 0.03 5.41
CA GLU A 94 -5.81 0.57 5.21
C GLU A 94 -6.82 0.06 6.24
N GLN A 95 -6.57 -1.08 6.89
CA GLN A 95 -7.40 -1.56 8.01
C GLN A 95 -7.17 -0.79 9.31
N LEU A 96 -6.08 -0.03 9.41
CA LEU A 96 -5.71 0.69 10.63
C LEU A 96 -6.13 2.15 10.59
N ARG A 97 -6.07 2.80 9.42
CA ARG A 97 -6.43 4.20 9.24
C ARG A 97 -6.83 4.48 7.78
N GLN A 98 -7.87 5.29 7.61
CA GLN A 98 -8.37 5.72 6.30
C GLN A 98 -7.38 6.66 5.60
N HIS A 99 -7.68 7.02 4.35
CA HIS A 99 -6.89 7.98 3.56
C HIS A 99 -5.41 7.60 3.39
N LEU A 100 -5.11 6.31 3.30
CA LEU A 100 -3.79 5.87 2.87
C LEU A 100 -3.60 6.26 1.39
N GLU A 101 -2.48 6.90 1.09
CA GLU A 101 -2.01 7.20 -0.26
C GLU A 101 -0.89 6.23 -0.66
N VAL A 102 -0.70 6.05 -1.96
CA VAL A 102 0.32 5.17 -2.55
C VAL A 102 1.23 5.99 -3.46
N GLN A 103 2.50 5.58 -3.59
CA GLN A 103 3.48 6.24 -4.47
C GLN A 103 3.60 7.74 -4.19
N ILE A 104 3.86 8.11 -2.94
CA ILE A 104 3.89 9.51 -2.48
C ILE A 104 5.29 10.07 -2.75
N PRO A 105 5.46 11.00 -3.71
CA PRO A 105 6.76 11.60 -3.96
C PRO A 105 7.07 12.62 -2.87
N ILE A 106 8.29 12.59 -2.35
CA ILE A 106 8.80 13.58 -1.41
C ILE A 106 10.01 14.25 -2.06
N TYR A 107 9.96 15.56 -2.18
CA TYR A 107 11.05 16.38 -2.72
C TYR A 107 11.96 16.89 -1.61
N ASN A 108 13.18 17.35 -1.93
CA ASN A 108 14.16 17.77 -0.92
C ASN A 108 13.70 18.94 -0.04
N SER A 109 12.78 19.76 -0.55
CA SER A 109 12.08 20.81 0.20
C SER A 109 11.06 20.28 1.22
N GLY A 110 10.61 19.02 1.07
CA GLY A 110 9.47 18.44 1.77
C GLY A 110 8.14 18.55 1.02
N ALA A 111 8.11 19.14 -0.18
CA ALA A 111 6.92 19.16 -1.01
C ALA A 111 6.48 17.75 -1.43
N LEU A 112 5.18 17.57 -1.61
CA LEU A 112 4.55 16.31 -2.09
C LEU A 112 4.24 16.32 -3.59
N ALA A 113 4.61 17.41 -4.26
CA ALA A 113 4.48 17.62 -5.69
C ALA A 113 5.73 18.35 -6.18
N ASP A 114 6.01 18.25 -7.48
CA ASP A 114 7.17 18.89 -8.08
C ASP A 114 7.17 20.40 -7.82
N ASP A 115 8.19 20.86 -7.12
CA ASP A 115 8.44 22.26 -6.80
C ASP A 115 9.76 22.77 -7.38
N GLY A 116 10.36 22.00 -8.30
CA GLY A 116 11.66 22.28 -8.90
C GLY A 116 12.86 21.88 -8.05
N THR A 117 12.67 21.37 -6.82
CA THR A 117 13.75 20.75 -6.06
C THR A 117 13.96 19.29 -6.48
N PRO A 118 15.14 18.68 -6.27
CA PRO A 118 15.33 17.29 -6.64
C PRO A 118 14.45 16.35 -5.80
N LEU A 119 13.88 15.32 -6.44
CA LEU A 119 13.14 14.26 -5.76
C LEU A 119 14.03 13.57 -4.72
N LEU A 120 13.59 13.52 -3.48
CA LEU A 120 14.30 12.85 -2.39
C LEU A 120 14.02 11.35 -2.44
N THR A 121 12.74 10.97 -2.49
CA THR A 121 12.30 9.58 -2.50
C THR A 121 10.82 9.48 -2.89
N VAL A 122 10.33 8.27 -3.14
CA VAL A 122 8.90 7.97 -3.30
C VAL A 122 8.55 6.93 -2.24
N LEU A 123 7.61 7.24 -1.36
CA LEU A 123 7.08 6.28 -0.39
C LEU A 123 6.12 5.34 -1.12
N ASP A 124 6.22 4.03 -0.85
CA ASP A 124 5.31 3.05 -1.46
C ASP A 124 3.86 3.32 -1.04
N SER A 125 3.66 3.68 0.22
CA SER A 125 2.40 4.15 0.75
C SER A 125 2.56 4.94 2.06
N GLY A 126 1.50 5.59 2.52
CA GLY A 126 1.54 6.33 3.78
C GLY A 126 0.35 7.24 4.01
N TRP A 127 0.44 8.03 5.06
CA TRP A 127 -0.55 9.04 5.46
C TRP A 127 0.13 10.41 5.50
N PRO A 128 0.03 11.21 4.42
CA PRO A 128 0.70 12.51 4.36
C PRO A 128 0.23 13.51 5.42
N ASP A 129 -1.03 13.43 5.83
CA ASP A 129 -1.65 14.31 6.82
C ASP A 129 -1.05 14.18 8.22
N ILE A 130 -0.53 12.99 8.57
CA ILE A 130 0.24 12.74 9.79
C ILE A 130 1.73 12.46 9.52
N ARG A 131 2.17 12.62 8.27
CA ARG A 131 3.55 12.37 7.81
C ARG A 131 4.10 10.98 8.20
N VAL A 132 3.28 9.94 8.14
CA VAL A 132 3.74 8.56 8.32
C VAL A 132 3.97 7.94 6.95
N GLY A 133 5.18 7.46 6.69
CA GLY A 133 5.58 6.90 5.39
C GLY A 133 5.98 5.44 5.51
N LEU A 134 5.59 4.62 4.53
CA LEU A 134 5.87 3.18 4.50
C LEU A 134 6.74 2.84 3.27
N PHE A 135 7.79 2.08 3.53
CA PHE A 135 8.59 1.41 2.52
C PHE A 135 8.47 -0.10 2.73
N TYR A 136 8.28 -0.85 1.66
CA TYR A 136 8.53 -2.28 1.64
C TYR A 136 9.96 -2.54 1.17
N ASP A 137 10.76 -3.15 2.03
CA ASP A 137 12.12 -3.59 1.69
C ASP A 137 12.05 -5.07 1.30
N GLY A 138 11.96 -5.31 -0.01
CA GLY A 138 12.16 -6.63 -0.58
C GLY A 138 13.52 -7.18 -0.18
N ALA A 139 13.65 -8.50 -0.07
CA ALA A 139 14.93 -9.12 0.24
C ALA A 139 15.95 -8.83 -0.88
N HIS A 140 16.62 -7.68 -0.80
CA HIS A 140 17.64 -7.27 -1.73
C HIS A 140 19.00 -7.45 -1.07
N HIS A 141 19.88 -8.16 -1.75
CA HIS A 141 21.31 -8.19 -1.47
C HIS A 141 21.90 -6.80 -1.78
N LEU A 142 21.66 -5.83 -0.90
CA LEU A 142 22.06 -4.44 -1.11
C LEU A 142 23.59 -4.31 -0.99
N GLN A 143 24.21 -3.81 -2.08
CA GLN A 143 25.57 -3.29 -2.10
C GLN A 143 25.70 -2.12 -1.12
N ARG A 144 26.92 -1.89 -0.60
CA ARG A 144 27.18 -0.91 0.47
C ARG A 144 26.70 0.51 0.13
N SER A 145 26.85 0.94 -1.12
CA SER A 145 26.42 2.25 -1.62
C SER A 145 24.92 2.50 -1.49
N GLN A 146 24.08 1.48 -1.73
CA GLN A 146 22.63 1.63 -1.59
C GLN A 146 22.21 1.79 -0.13
N ARG A 147 22.89 1.11 0.80
CA ARG A 147 22.60 1.25 2.24
C ARG A 147 22.92 2.64 2.75
N ASP A 148 24.04 3.20 2.31
CA ASP A 148 24.46 4.56 2.70
C ASP A 148 23.49 5.61 2.14
N TYR A 149 22.99 5.42 0.92
CA TYR A 149 21.96 6.29 0.35
C TYR A 149 20.62 6.18 1.10
N ASP A 150 20.15 4.96 1.34
CA ASP A 150 18.90 4.71 2.06
C ASP A 150 18.94 5.31 3.48
N ALA A 151 20.07 5.20 4.17
CA ALA A 151 20.26 5.81 5.49
C ALA A 151 20.13 7.35 5.42
N LYS A 152 20.73 7.99 4.41
CA LYS A 152 20.62 9.45 4.20
C LYS A 152 19.17 9.86 3.92
N VAL A 153 18.45 9.11 3.09
CA VAL A 153 17.03 9.37 2.79
C VAL A 153 16.19 9.29 4.07
N LEU A 154 16.39 8.26 4.90
CA LEU A 154 15.64 8.10 6.15
C LEU A 154 15.94 9.21 7.16
N ILE A 155 17.19 9.69 7.25
CA ILE A 155 17.54 10.85 8.08
C ILE A 155 16.80 12.09 7.57
N ARG A 156 16.88 12.35 6.26
CA ARG A 156 16.25 13.53 5.66
C ARG A 156 14.73 13.54 5.81
N LEU A 157 14.07 12.39 5.66
CA LEU A 157 12.64 12.27 5.91
C LEU A 157 12.28 12.65 7.36
N ARG A 158 13.06 12.20 8.35
CA ARG A 158 12.83 12.57 9.75
C ARG A 158 13.04 14.06 10.02
N GLU A 159 14.03 14.69 9.38
CA GLU A 159 14.22 16.15 9.44
C GLU A 159 13.02 16.91 8.86
N LEU A 160 12.37 16.34 7.84
CA LEU A 160 11.14 16.87 7.24
C LEU A 160 9.88 16.52 8.09
N GLY A 161 10.06 15.95 9.28
CA GLY A 161 8.98 15.60 10.20
C GLY A 161 8.22 14.34 9.82
N TRP A 162 8.75 13.53 8.90
CA TRP A 162 8.17 12.23 8.59
C TRP A 162 8.58 11.16 9.59
N GLU A 163 7.69 10.21 9.83
CA GLU A 163 7.97 8.95 10.49
C GLU A 163 8.05 7.82 9.43
N PRO A 164 9.24 7.58 8.83
CA PRO A 164 9.41 6.54 7.85
C PRO A 164 9.57 5.16 8.51
N LEU A 165 8.79 4.19 8.02
CA LEU A 165 8.80 2.80 8.45
C LEU A 165 9.25 1.92 7.30
N ARG A 166 10.34 1.20 7.50
CA ARG A 166 10.84 0.21 6.55
C ARG A 166 10.39 -1.19 6.96
N ILE A 167 9.50 -1.77 6.17
CA ILE A 167 8.85 -3.05 6.42
C ILE A 167 9.56 -4.12 5.61
N THR A 168 10.28 -5.00 6.30
CA THR A 168 10.99 -6.11 5.66
C THR A 168 10.06 -7.29 5.42
N HIS A 169 10.51 -8.22 4.58
CA HIS A 169 9.88 -9.54 4.39
C HIS A 169 9.51 -10.21 5.72
N GLY A 170 10.45 -10.26 6.68
CA GLY A 170 10.24 -10.94 7.96
C GLY A 170 9.19 -10.27 8.85
N LEU A 171 9.05 -8.94 8.78
CA LEU A 171 7.99 -8.23 9.49
C LEU A 171 6.63 -8.42 8.80
N LEU A 172 6.59 -8.40 7.47
CA LEU A 172 5.37 -8.62 6.69
C LEU A 172 4.82 -10.06 6.84
N GLN A 173 5.68 -11.04 7.12
CA GLN A 173 5.26 -12.41 7.51
C GLN A 173 4.56 -12.48 8.87
N LYS A 174 4.69 -11.46 9.72
CA LYS A 174 4.14 -11.41 11.07
C LYS A 174 3.10 -10.29 11.18
N PRO A 175 1.89 -10.47 10.64
CA PRO A 175 0.90 -9.39 10.54
C PRO A 175 0.51 -8.79 11.89
N ARG A 176 0.55 -9.55 13.00
CA ARG A 176 0.30 -9.02 14.35
C ARG A 176 1.38 -8.04 14.81
N ASP A 177 2.64 -8.36 14.56
CA ASP A 177 3.79 -7.52 14.92
C ASP A 177 3.82 -6.27 14.04
N LEU A 178 3.54 -6.44 12.74
CA LEU A 178 3.38 -5.34 11.80
C LEU A 178 2.27 -4.38 12.24
N ILE A 179 1.07 -4.90 12.53
CA ILE A 179 -0.07 -4.08 12.99
C ILE A 179 0.28 -3.33 14.27
N THR A 180 0.95 -3.98 15.22
CA THR A 180 1.38 -3.35 16.47
C THR A 180 2.37 -2.21 16.19
N THR A 181 3.31 -2.44 15.28
CA THR A 181 4.31 -1.43 14.86
C THR A 181 3.64 -0.24 14.19
N LEU A 182 2.74 -0.48 13.23
CA LEU A 182 2.01 0.56 12.52
C LEU A 182 1.12 1.38 13.46
N ARG A 183 0.36 0.74 14.36
CA ARG A 183 -0.46 1.44 15.35
C ARG A 183 0.36 2.37 16.24
N ARG A 184 1.52 1.92 16.69
CA ARG A 184 2.41 2.75 17.51
C ARG A 184 2.93 3.97 16.75
N ALA A 185 3.28 3.81 15.47
CA ALA A 185 3.73 4.92 14.64
C ALA A 185 2.59 5.92 14.35
N ILE A 186 1.42 5.43 13.95
CA ILE A 186 0.22 6.27 13.76
C ILE A 186 -0.07 7.08 15.02
N HIS A 187 -0.07 6.43 16.19
CA HIS A 187 -0.35 7.10 17.46
C HIS A 187 0.69 8.19 17.78
N ARG A 188 1.99 7.92 17.63
CA ARG A 188 3.05 8.92 17.84
C ARG A 188 2.87 10.13 16.91
N ALA A 189 2.62 9.86 15.64
CA ALA A 189 2.43 10.90 14.63
C ALA A 189 1.21 11.78 14.93
N GLU A 190 0.07 11.17 15.28
CA GLU A 190 -1.15 11.92 15.66
C GLU A 190 -0.92 12.79 16.91
N THR A 191 -0.17 12.29 17.90
CA THR A 191 0.16 13.09 19.10
C THR A 191 1.09 14.27 18.81
N ASN A 192 2.01 14.13 17.85
CA ASN A 192 2.93 15.20 17.46
C ASN A 192 2.28 16.26 16.56
N THR A 193 1.15 15.94 15.91
CA THR A 193 0.44 16.84 14.99
C THR A 193 -0.64 17.67 15.70
N THR A 194 -0.95 17.38 16.97
CA THR A 194 -1.92 18.14 17.77
C THR A 194 -1.21 19.33 18.44
N PRO A 195 -1.62 20.60 18.22
CA PRO A 195 -1.01 21.73 18.92
C PRO A 195 -1.26 21.63 20.43
N PRO A 196 -0.30 22.04 21.29
CA PRO A 196 -0.51 22.05 22.73
C PRO A 196 -1.72 22.93 23.08
N LYS A 197 -2.58 22.40 23.96
CA LYS A 197 -3.74 23.12 24.51
C LYS A 197 -3.21 24.41 25.18
N PRO A 198 -3.78 25.60 24.93
CA PRO A 198 -3.31 26.81 25.59
C PRO A 198 -3.49 26.63 27.09
N ASP A 199 -2.39 26.82 27.84
CA ASP A 199 -2.38 26.74 29.29
C ASP A 199 -3.48 27.64 29.85
N ALA A 200 -4.40 27.05 30.60
CA ALA A 200 -5.35 27.80 31.40
C ALA A 200 -4.54 28.54 32.46
N ASN A 201 -4.32 29.83 32.24
CA ASN A 201 -3.66 30.74 33.16
C ASN A 201 -4.36 30.69 34.53
N PRO A 202 -3.70 30.30 35.64
CA PRO A 202 -4.33 30.17 36.94
C PRO A 202 -4.36 31.48 37.74
N ASN A 203 -4.47 32.63 37.08
CA ASN A 203 -4.62 33.93 37.73
C ASN A 203 -5.90 34.62 37.27
N GLY A 204 -6.99 34.34 38.00
CA GLY A 204 -8.29 35.02 37.94
C GLY A 204 -9.00 34.87 39.27
#